data_AF-A0A151NYY9-F1
#
_entry.id   AF-A0A151NYY9-F1
#
_cell.length_a   1.000
_cell.length_b   1.000
_cell.length_c   1.000
_cell.angle_alpha   90.00
_cell.angle_beta   90.00
_cell.angle_gamma   90.00
#
_symmetry.space_group_name_H-M   'P 1'
#
loop_
_entity.id
_entity.type
_entity.pdbx_description
1 polymer ?
#
loop_
_entity_poly.entity_id
_entity_poly.type
_entity_poly.pdbx_seq_one_letter_code
_entity_poly.pdbx_strand_id
1 'polypeptide(L)'
;MAAAYGSAARSYLGYQSVPSGSSGNLSTSSSSSPPGTPTPAEAAKPAGAAGYGGAKAKGKKSVDKHSEEYKLRRERNNIAVRKSRDKAKQRNLETQHKVLELTAENERLQKKVEQLSRELSTLRNLFKQLPEPLLATAGHC
;
A
#
# COMPACT_ATOMS: atom_id res chain seq x y z
N MET A 1 56.74 -21.41 -3.41
CA MET A 1 55.98 -20.22 -3.81
C MET A 1 54.67 -20.19 -3.04
N ALA A 2 54.52 -19.22 -2.16
CA ALA A 2 53.32 -18.98 -1.38
C ALA A 2 52.27 -18.21 -2.20
N ALA A 3 50.99 -18.47 -1.95
CA ALA A 3 49.93 -17.46 -2.10
C ALA A 3 48.72 -17.89 -1.27
N ALA A 4 48.55 -17.21 -0.13
CA ALA A 4 47.36 -17.23 0.70
C ALA A 4 46.26 -16.41 0.00
N TYR A 5 45.08 -16.99 -0.18
CA TYR A 5 43.89 -16.23 -0.58
C TYR A 5 43.05 -15.95 0.66
N GLY A 6 43.01 -14.66 1.02
CA GLY A 6 42.45 -14.12 2.24
C GLY A 6 40.95 -14.35 2.36
N SER A 7 40.56 -14.75 3.57
CA SER A 7 39.19 -14.70 4.07
C SER A 7 38.78 -13.23 4.21
N ALA A 8 37.98 -12.72 3.27
CA ALA A 8 37.28 -11.46 3.45
C ALA A 8 36.09 -11.71 4.38
N ALA A 9 36.31 -11.55 5.69
CA ALA A 9 35.25 -11.45 6.67
C ALA A 9 34.31 -10.31 6.27
N ARG A 10 33.09 -10.66 5.84
CA ARG A 10 32.02 -9.68 5.66
C ARG A 10 31.69 -9.10 7.03
N SER A 11 32.14 -7.87 7.27
CA SER A 11 31.76 -7.05 8.41
C SER A 11 30.24 -6.95 8.46
N TYR A 12 29.61 -7.64 9.42
CA TYR A 12 28.21 -7.41 9.77
C TYR A 12 28.10 -5.97 10.27
N LEU A 13 27.48 -5.10 9.48
CA LEU A 13 27.09 -3.78 9.94
C LEU A 13 26.03 -3.96 11.02
N GLY A 14 26.37 -3.61 12.26
CA GLY A 14 25.49 -3.68 13.41
C GLY A 14 24.26 -2.79 13.20
N TYR A 15 23.09 -3.40 13.29
CA TYR A 15 21.84 -2.65 13.38
C TYR A 15 21.84 -1.87 14.69
N GLN A 16 21.89 -0.55 14.57
CA GLN A 16 21.68 0.38 15.67
C GLN A 16 20.20 0.35 16.04
N SER A 17 19.92 -0.10 17.26
CA SER A 17 18.57 -0.22 17.81
C SER A 17 18.02 1.17 18.13
N VAL A 18 16.92 1.57 17.50
CA VAL A 18 16.11 2.72 17.93
C VAL A 18 14.87 2.22 18.69
N PRO A 19 14.58 2.73 19.89
CA PRO A 19 13.36 2.35 20.61
C PRO A 19 12.24 3.30 20.17
N SER A 20 11.21 2.79 19.52
CA SER A 20 9.96 3.54 19.44
C SER A 20 8.78 2.60 19.36
N GLY A 21 8.04 2.57 20.47
CA GLY A 21 6.79 1.85 20.59
C GLY A 21 5.77 2.39 19.59
N SER A 22 5.12 1.46 18.90
CA SER A 22 3.68 1.44 18.66
C SER A 22 3.41 0.23 17.78
N SER A 23 2.73 -0.76 18.33
CA SER A 23 2.27 -1.96 17.63
C SER A 23 1.15 -1.59 16.66
N GLY A 24 1.50 -0.94 15.55
CA GLY A 24 0.61 -0.66 14.44
C GLY A 24 0.63 -1.83 13.46
N ASN A 25 -0.26 -2.78 13.65
CA ASN A 25 -0.48 -3.89 12.72
C ASN A 25 -1.03 -3.33 11.39
N LEU A 26 -0.17 -3.01 10.41
CA LEU A 26 -0.61 -2.71 9.04
C LEU A 26 -1.00 -4.02 8.34
N SER A 27 -2.20 -4.51 8.67
CA SER A 27 -2.87 -5.52 7.87
C SER A 27 -3.32 -4.89 6.55
N THR A 28 -2.50 -5.01 5.51
CA THR A 28 -2.96 -4.88 4.13
C THR A 28 -3.77 -6.12 3.76
N SER A 29 -5.00 -6.21 4.26
CA SER A 29 -5.94 -7.29 3.93
C SER A 29 -7.19 -6.69 3.29
N SER A 30 -7.08 -6.24 2.05
CA SER A 30 -8.21 -6.22 1.13
C SER A 30 -8.38 -7.63 0.55
N SER A 31 -8.79 -8.58 1.41
CA SER A 31 -9.30 -9.88 0.97
C SER A 31 -10.74 -9.69 0.50
N SER A 32 -10.95 -9.55 -0.80
CA SER A 32 -12.27 -9.70 -1.40
C SER A 32 -12.65 -11.18 -1.42
N SER A 33 -13.13 -11.69 -0.28
CA SER A 33 -13.90 -12.94 -0.25
C SER A 33 -15.36 -12.59 -0.51
N PRO A 34 -16.05 -13.24 -1.47
CA PRO A 34 -17.47 -13.00 -1.68
C PRO A 34 -18.28 -13.51 -0.48
N PRO A 35 -19.35 -12.81 -0.05
CA PRO A 35 -20.20 -13.20 1.06
C PRO A 35 -21.02 -14.44 0.68
N GLY A 36 -21.24 -15.33 1.66
CA GLY A 36 -21.95 -16.58 1.47
C GLY A 36 -23.43 -16.40 1.10
N THR A 37 -23.92 -17.31 0.26
CA THR A 37 -25.35 -17.60 0.05
C THR A 37 -25.53 -19.10 -0.24
N PRO A 38 -26.72 -19.66 0.05
CA PRO A 38 -26.91 -21.01 0.58
C PRO A 38 -26.96 -22.11 -0.48
N THR A 39 -26.76 -23.36 -0.05
CA THR A 39 -27.01 -24.58 -0.83
C THR A 39 -28.49 -24.70 -1.22
N PRO A 40 -28.76 -25.09 -2.48
CA PRO A 40 -29.81 -26.06 -2.75
C PRO A 40 -29.26 -27.23 -3.60
N ALA A 41 -29.76 -28.42 -3.28
CA ALA A 41 -29.47 -29.65 -3.98
C ALA A 41 -30.07 -29.68 -5.40
N GLU A 42 -29.37 -30.43 -6.25
CA GLU A 42 -29.83 -31.18 -7.42
C GLU A 42 -30.00 -30.53 -8.82
N ALA A 43 -29.42 -31.28 -9.77
CA ALA A 43 -29.77 -31.42 -11.19
C ALA A 43 -29.53 -30.25 -12.18
N ALA A 44 -28.49 -30.40 -13.01
CA ALA A 44 -28.60 -30.65 -14.46
C ALA A 44 -27.37 -30.09 -15.21
N LYS A 45 -26.65 -30.98 -15.92
CA LYS A 45 -25.78 -30.56 -17.02
C LYS A 45 -26.63 -30.24 -18.25
N PRO A 46 -26.17 -29.32 -19.11
CA PRO A 46 -25.83 -29.78 -20.45
C PRO A 46 -24.44 -29.33 -20.91
N ALA A 47 -23.94 -30.07 -21.89
CA ALA A 47 -22.64 -29.95 -22.51
C ALA A 47 -22.55 -28.78 -23.50
N GLY A 48 -21.33 -28.27 -23.72
CA GLY A 48 -20.95 -27.68 -25.01
C GLY A 48 -20.28 -26.31 -24.97
N ALA A 49 -18.97 -26.26 -24.69
CA ALA A 49 -18.04 -25.35 -25.37
C ALA A 49 -16.60 -25.80 -25.08
N ALA A 50 -15.89 -26.14 -26.15
CA ALA A 50 -14.53 -26.68 -26.12
C ALA A 50 -13.52 -25.65 -25.61
N GLY A 51 -12.72 -26.06 -24.63
CA GLY A 51 -11.52 -25.37 -24.17
C GLY A 51 -10.63 -26.38 -23.45
N TYR A 52 -9.70 -26.97 -24.19
CA TYR A 52 -8.73 -27.95 -23.70
C TYR A 52 -8.01 -27.43 -22.45
N GLY A 53 -8.05 -28.19 -21.35
CA GLY A 53 -7.21 -27.87 -20.18
C GLY A 53 -7.62 -28.44 -18.82
N GLY A 54 -8.12 -29.67 -18.75
CA GLY A 54 -7.96 -30.57 -17.59
C GLY A 54 -8.13 -29.99 -16.18
N ALA A 55 -9.35 -29.59 -15.82
CA ALA A 55 -9.76 -29.56 -14.42
C ALA A 55 -9.88 -31.01 -13.90
N LYS A 56 -8.77 -31.58 -13.41
CA LYS A 56 -8.76 -32.87 -12.71
C LYS A 56 -7.87 -32.81 -11.46
N ALA A 57 -8.55 -32.79 -10.34
CA ALA A 57 -8.23 -33.50 -9.10
C ALA A 57 -6.91 -33.16 -8.39
N LYS A 58 -7.09 -32.71 -7.15
CA LYS A 58 -6.13 -32.82 -6.04
C LYS A 58 -5.59 -34.25 -6.00
N GLY A 59 -4.35 -34.42 -6.43
CA GLY A 59 -3.58 -35.66 -6.40
C GLY A 59 -2.24 -35.34 -7.03
N LYS A 60 -1.12 -35.68 -6.35
CA LYS A 60 0.24 -35.40 -6.81
C LYS A 60 0.50 -36.13 -8.14
N LYS A 61 0.13 -35.52 -9.26
CA LYS A 61 0.52 -35.96 -10.59
C LYS A 61 1.98 -35.59 -10.78
N SER A 62 2.85 -36.59 -10.90
CA SER A 62 4.22 -36.37 -11.34
C SER A 62 4.17 -35.73 -12.73
N VAL A 63 4.57 -34.47 -12.82
CA VAL A 63 4.64 -33.75 -14.10
C VAL A 63 5.99 -34.05 -14.73
N ASP A 64 5.98 -34.51 -15.98
CA ASP A 64 7.21 -34.63 -16.77
C ASP A 64 7.80 -33.24 -17.04
N LYS A 65 8.99 -33.01 -16.49
CA LYS A 65 9.72 -31.74 -16.55
C LYS A 65 10.30 -31.44 -17.93
N HIS A 66 10.44 -32.44 -18.80
CA HIS A 66 11.02 -32.28 -20.13
C HIS A 66 9.97 -32.05 -21.22
N SER A 67 8.69 -32.26 -20.91
CA SER A 67 7.58 -31.99 -21.82
C SER A 67 7.51 -30.51 -22.26
N GLU A 68 7.20 -30.28 -23.53
CA GLU A 68 7.02 -28.93 -24.09
C GLU A 68 5.88 -28.16 -23.40
N GLU A 69 4.81 -28.86 -23.00
CA GLU A 69 3.72 -28.27 -22.23
C GLU A 69 4.20 -27.73 -20.86
N TYR A 70 5.07 -28.46 -20.17
CA TYR A 70 5.68 -27.98 -18.92
C TYR A 70 6.53 -26.73 -19.16
N LYS A 71 7.41 -26.74 -20.18
CA LYS A 71 8.26 -25.60 -20.52
C LYS A 71 7.44 -24.34 -20.79
N LEU A 72 6.41 -24.42 -21.63
CA LEU A 72 5.52 -23.29 -21.93
C LEU A 72 4.79 -22.77 -20.68
N ARG A 73 4.30 -23.67 -19.80
CA ARG A 73 3.68 -23.24 -18.53
C ARG A 73 4.67 -22.50 -17.63
N ARG A 74 5.91 -23.00 -17.52
CA ARG A 74 6.96 -22.37 -16.71
C ARG A 74 7.38 -21.04 -17.29
N GLU A 75 7.51 -20.93 -18.60
CA GLU A 75 7.81 -19.68 -19.28
C GLU A 75 6.74 -18.62 -19.01
N ARG A 76 5.46 -18.96 -19.21
CA ARG A 76 4.33 -18.06 -18.90
C ARG A 76 4.34 -17.64 -17.44
N ASN A 77 4.56 -18.58 -16.52
CA ASN A 77 4.63 -18.26 -15.10
C ASN A 77 5.81 -17.34 -14.77
N ASN A 78 6.98 -17.57 -15.35
CA ASN A 78 8.15 -16.70 -15.16
C ASN A 78 7.87 -15.27 -15.64
N ILE A 79 7.17 -15.12 -16.78
CA ILE A 79 6.72 -13.81 -17.26
C ILE A 79 5.74 -13.17 -16.26
N ALA A 80 4.75 -13.91 -15.80
CA ALA A 80 3.76 -13.42 -14.83
C ALA A 80 4.40 -13.00 -13.50
N VAL A 81 5.39 -13.76 -13.02
CA VAL A 81 6.15 -13.45 -11.80
C VAL A 81 6.95 -12.17 -11.98
N ARG A 82 7.66 -11.99 -13.11
CA ARG A 82 8.37 -10.74 -13.40
C ARG A 82 7.39 -9.55 -13.41
N LYS A 83 6.30 -9.66 -14.16
CA LYS A 83 5.25 -8.63 -14.23
C LYS A 83 4.66 -8.30 -12.86
N SER A 84 4.38 -9.31 -12.03
CA SER A 84 3.85 -9.12 -10.67
C SER A 84 4.84 -8.38 -9.77
N ARG A 85 6.13 -8.77 -9.84
CA ARG A 85 7.21 -8.11 -9.09
C ARG A 85 7.38 -6.66 -9.50
N ASP A 86 7.40 -6.37 -10.80
CA ASP A 86 7.57 -5.01 -11.29
C ASP A 86 6.37 -4.13 -10.93
N LYS A 87 5.14 -4.68 -11.00
CA LYS A 87 3.95 -3.99 -10.52
C LYS A 87 4.02 -3.71 -9.01
N ALA A 88 4.54 -4.63 -8.20
CA ALA A 88 4.70 -4.42 -6.77
C ALA A 88 5.77 -3.34 -6.46
N LYS A 89 6.90 -3.36 -7.17
CA LYS A 89 7.92 -2.31 -7.08
C LYS A 89 7.35 -0.94 -7.44
N GLN A 90 6.60 -0.87 -8.54
CA GLN A 90 5.98 0.37 -9.00
C GLN A 90 4.99 0.91 -7.97
N ARG A 91 4.12 0.05 -7.41
CA ARG A 91 3.22 0.47 -6.31
C ARG A 91 3.98 1.01 -5.10
N ASN A 92 5.11 0.41 -4.73
CA ASN A 92 5.91 0.88 -3.62
C ASN A 92 6.51 2.27 -3.90
N LEU A 93 7.02 2.50 -5.11
CA LEU A 93 7.53 3.80 -5.54
C LEU A 93 6.42 4.87 -5.57
N GLU A 94 5.26 4.54 -6.12
CA GLU A 94 4.08 5.42 -6.11
C GLU A 94 3.66 5.77 -4.68
N THR A 95 3.69 4.79 -3.77
CA THR A 95 3.38 5.02 -2.35
C THR A 95 4.39 5.98 -1.72
N GLN A 96 5.70 5.79 -1.96
CA GLN A 96 6.74 6.70 -1.48
C GLN A 96 6.55 8.11 -2.02
N HIS A 97 6.26 8.25 -3.32
CA HIS A 97 5.95 9.53 -3.95
C HIS A 97 4.73 10.18 -3.30
N LYS A 98 3.67 9.39 -3.05
CA LYS A 98 2.44 9.92 -2.45
C LYS A 98 2.66 10.44 -1.02
N VAL A 99 3.54 9.80 -0.25
CA VAL A 99 3.94 10.30 1.07
C VAL A 99 4.57 11.69 0.94
N LEU A 100 5.50 11.87 -0.01
CA LEU A 100 6.14 13.18 -0.23
C LEU A 100 5.13 14.26 -0.62
N GLU A 101 4.21 13.95 -1.55
CA GLU A 101 3.13 14.87 -1.93
C GLU A 101 2.28 15.28 -0.73
N LEU A 102 1.85 14.29 0.08
CA LEU A 102 0.99 14.53 1.24
C LEU A 102 1.73 15.30 2.33
N THR A 103 3.03 15.06 2.54
CA THR A 103 3.83 15.83 3.48
C THR A 103 3.91 17.29 3.07
N ALA A 104 4.21 17.58 1.80
CA ALA A 104 4.28 18.95 1.30
C ALA A 104 2.93 19.68 1.40
N GLU A 105 1.84 18.98 1.06
CA GLU A 105 0.49 19.53 1.20
C GLU A 105 0.09 19.76 2.66
N ASN A 106 0.48 18.87 3.57
CA ASN A 106 0.24 19.02 5.00
C ASN A 106 0.96 20.27 5.54
N GLU A 107 2.24 20.47 5.21
CA GLU A 107 2.98 21.67 5.59
C GLU A 107 2.34 22.95 5.04
N ARG A 108 1.87 22.93 3.79
CA ARG A 108 1.15 24.05 3.18
C ARG A 108 -0.13 24.38 3.95
N LEU A 109 -0.90 23.36 4.31
CA LEU A 109 -2.13 23.52 5.08
C LEU A 109 -1.85 24.02 6.50
N GLN A 110 -0.83 23.49 7.18
CA GLN A 110 -0.40 23.97 8.50
C GLN A 110 -0.06 25.45 8.47
N LYS A 111 0.73 25.91 7.49
CA LYS A 111 1.04 27.34 7.31
C LYS A 111 -0.21 28.18 7.10
N LYS A 112 -1.20 27.67 6.34
CA LYS A 112 -2.45 28.39 6.12
C LYS A 112 -3.29 28.48 7.40
N VAL A 113 -3.35 27.41 8.19
CA VAL A 113 -4.00 27.42 9.50
C VAL A 113 -3.33 28.44 10.42
N GLU A 114 -2.01 28.39 10.55
CA GLU A 114 -1.26 29.35 11.38
C GLU A 114 -1.47 30.80 10.95
N GLN A 115 -1.50 31.07 9.65
CA GLN A 115 -1.78 32.40 9.11
C GLN A 115 -3.17 32.88 9.56
N LEU A 116 -4.20 32.08 9.29
CA LEU A 116 -5.60 32.44 9.63
C LEU A 116 -5.78 32.57 11.15
N SER A 117 -5.13 31.72 11.95
CA SER A 117 -5.15 31.82 13.40
C SER A 117 -4.53 33.13 13.90
N ARG A 118 -3.41 33.58 13.29
CA ARG A 118 -2.79 34.88 13.60
C ARG A 118 -3.68 36.05 13.21
N GLU A 119 -4.28 36.01 12.02
CA GLU A 119 -5.22 37.04 11.55
C GLU A 119 -6.43 37.16 12.49
N LEU A 120 -7.05 36.04 12.87
CA LEU A 120 -8.16 36.02 13.81
C LEU A 120 -7.78 36.51 15.20
N SER A 121 -6.61 36.11 15.71
CA SER A 121 -6.10 36.60 16.99
C SER A 121 -5.90 38.13 16.97
N THR A 122 -5.36 38.64 15.87
CA THR A 122 -5.14 40.08 15.68
C THR A 122 -6.48 40.81 15.69
N LEU A 123 -7.45 40.38 14.89
CA LEU A 123 -8.80 40.97 14.86
C LEU A 123 -9.48 40.93 16.23
N ARG A 124 -9.44 39.79 16.94
CA ARG A 124 -10.00 39.68 18.30
C ARG A 124 -9.33 40.65 19.28
N ASN A 125 -8.02 40.83 19.19
CA ASN A 125 -7.30 41.77 20.05
C ASN A 125 -7.68 43.22 19.75
N LEU A 126 -7.86 43.58 18.48
CA LEU A 126 -8.37 44.91 18.10
C LEU A 126 -9.77 45.16 18.67
N PHE A 127 -10.69 44.20 18.52
CA PHE A 127 -12.04 44.34 19.07
C PHE A 127 -12.08 44.49 20.59
N LYS A 128 -11.16 43.83 21.31
CA LYS A 128 -11.04 43.98 22.78
C LYS A 128 -10.51 45.35 23.22
N GLN A 129 -9.81 46.07 22.35
CA GLN A 129 -9.25 47.39 22.65
C GLN A 129 -10.21 48.54 22.32
N LEU A 130 -11.32 48.25 21.62
CA LEU A 130 -12.32 49.26 21.29
C LEU A 130 -13.15 49.65 22.54
N PRO A 131 -13.38 50.95 22.79
CA PRO A 131 -14.28 51.40 23.85
C PRO A 131 -15.70 50.86 23.64
N GLU A 132 -16.33 50.35 24.70
CA GLU A 132 -17.72 49.86 24.72
C GLU A 132 -18.75 50.71 23.95
N PRO A 133 -18.76 52.07 24.00
CA PRO A 133 -19.76 52.85 23.28
C PRO A 133 -19.74 52.71 21.75
N LEU A 134 -18.65 52.23 21.14
CA LEU A 134 -18.55 52.02 19.69
C LEU A 134 -19.04 50.63 19.24
N LEU A 135 -19.12 49.66 20.15
CA LEU A 135 -19.62 48.31 19.83
C LEU A 135 -21.16 48.25 19.85
N ALA A 136 -21.80 49.06 20.69
CA ALA A 136 -23.25 49.12 20.82
C ALA A 136 -23.98 49.64 19.55
N THR A 137 -23.31 50.45 18.72
CA THR A 137 -23.89 50.98 17.47
C THR A 137 -23.80 50.02 16.28
N ALA A 138 -22.95 48.99 16.34
CA ALA A 138 -22.76 48.04 15.23
C ALA A 138 -23.68 46.80 15.31
N GLY A 139 -24.41 46.62 16.42
CA GLY A 139 -25.31 45.48 16.64
C GLY A 139 -26.76 45.65 16.17
N HIS A 140 -27.08 46.75 15.48
CA HIS A 140 -28.41 47.00 14.91
C HIS A 140 -28.34 47.03 13.38
N CYS A 141 -28.20 45.86 12.75
CA CYS A 141 -28.47 45.60 11.32
C CYS A 141 -28.89 44.13 11.18
#